data_AF-E2BFA9-F1
#
_entry.id   AF-E2BFA9-F1
#
_cell.length_a   1.000
_cell.length_b   1.000
_cell.length_c   1.000
_cell.angle_alpha   90.00
_cell.angle_beta   90.00
_cell.angle_gamma   90.00
#
_symmetry.space_group_name_H-M   'P 1'
#
loop_
_entity.id
_entity.type
_entity.pdbx_description
1 polymer ?
#
loop_
_entity_poly.entity_id
_entity_poly.type
_entity_poly.pdbx_seq_one_letter_code
_entity_poly.pdbx_strand_id
1 'polypeptide(L)'
;MAELTRGYCFIMYTNPENAAKAIAQLDQYEILPGKKIRVLASVNNCKLYVGPLPWHITSEEVVRVIYASAWDIEFVSIYRFLNHNAAYAIVSFKSHRNAALARRKLRPERLFKCNEVHVEWAHVDWDPSNVVSRKLS
;
A
#
# COMPACT_ATOMS: atom_id res chain seq x y z
N MET A 1 9.74 21.38 -27.04
CA MET A 1 8.86 20.22 -26.86
C MET A 1 8.14 20.38 -25.53
N ALA A 2 6.81 20.38 -25.51
CA ALA A 2 6.08 20.45 -24.25
C ALA A 2 6.24 19.12 -23.50
N GLU A 3 6.68 19.19 -22.25
CA GLU A 3 6.75 18.03 -21.35
C GLU A 3 5.35 17.42 -21.23
N LEU A 4 5.20 16.16 -21.64
CA LEU A 4 3.94 15.43 -21.51
C LEU A 4 3.69 15.14 -20.02
N THR A 5 2.65 15.72 -19.44
CA THR A 5 2.23 15.39 -18.08
C THR A 5 1.56 14.01 -18.07
N ARG A 6 1.51 13.36 -16.90
CA ARG A 6 0.84 12.06 -16.74
C ARG A 6 -0.70 12.12 -16.84
N GLY A 7 -1.28 13.31 -17.07
CA GLY A 7 -2.72 13.48 -17.23
C GLY A 7 -3.55 13.38 -15.94
N TYR A 8 -2.92 13.46 -14.77
CA TYR A 8 -3.61 13.46 -13.47
C TYR A 8 -2.89 14.34 -12.44
N CYS A 9 -3.62 14.76 -11.40
CA CYS A 9 -3.10 15.46 -10.23
C CYS A 9 -3.80 14.97 -8.96
N PHE A 10 -3.24 15.34 -7.80
CA PHE A 10 -3.87 15.11 -6.50
C PHE A 10 -4.20 16.46 -5.87
N ILE A 11 -5.40 16.59 -5.32
CA ILE A 11 -5.86 17.79 -4.63
C ILE A 11 -6.20 17.39 -3.20
N MET A 12 -5.59 18.08 -2.24
CA MET A 12 -5.86 17.92 -0.81
C MET A 12 -6.69 19.11 -0.34
N TYR A 13 -7.92 18.84 0.12
CA TYR A 13 -8.76 19.84 0.75
C TYR A 13 -8.45 19.89 2.25
N THR A 14 -8.73 21.04 2.87
CA THR A 14 -8.67 21.19 4.33
C THR A 14 -9.79 20.42 5.03
N ASN A 15 -10.94 20.25 4.36
CA ASN A 15 -12.16 19.68 4.95
C ASN A 15 -12.67 18.53 4.07
N PRO A 16 -13.07 17.38 4.67
CA PRO A 16 -13.59 16.23 3.92
C PRO A 16 -14.89 16.55 3.17
N GLU A 17 -15.75 17.41 3.72
CA GLU A 17 -16.99 17.84 3.06
C GLU A 17 -16.73 18.56 1.73
N ASN A 18 -15.69 19.39 1.67
CA ASN A 18 -15.34 20.12 0.46
C ASN A 18 -14.78 19.17 -0.62
N ALA A 19 -14.01 18.16 -0.21
CA ALA A 19 -13.56 17.11 -1.11
C ALA A 19 -14.76 16.31 -1.68
N ALA A 20 -15.72 15.94 -0.83
CA ALA A 20 -16.93 15.23 -1.26
C ALA A 20 -17.78 16.06 -2.24
N LYS A 21 -17.96 17.35 -1.96
CA LYS A 21 -18.65 18.29 -2.89
C LYS A 21 -17.93 18.39 -4.23
N ALA A 22 -16.60 18.50 -4.22
CA ALA A 22 -15.80 18.57 -5.44
C ALA A 22 -15.94 17.31 -6.29
N ILE A 23 -15.92 16.12 -5.67
CA ILE A 23 -16.17 14.85 -6.37
C ILE A 23 -17.56 14.86 -7.02
N ALA A 24 -18.59 15.21 -6.25
CA ALA A 24 -19.97 15.19 -6.75
C ALA A 24 -20.23 16.18 -7.89
N GLN A 25 -19.56 17.33 -7.88
CA GLN A 25 -19.80 18.41 -8.86
C GLN A 25 -18.90 18.33 -10.09
N LEU A 26 -17.65 17.86 -9.93
CA LEU A 26 -16.63 17.96 -10.96
C LEU A 26 -16.33 16.62 -11.65
N ASP A 27 -16.80 15.49 -11.11
CA ASP A 27 -16.69 14.23 -11.84
C ASP A 27 -17.46 14.31 -13.17
N GLN A 28 -16.85 13.85 -14.27
CA GLN A 28 -17.37 14.00 -15.64
C GLN A 28 -17.45 15.43 -16.18
N TYR A 29 -16.92 16.42 -15.47
CA TYR A 29 -16.89 17.79 -15.97
C TYR A 29 -16.00 17.89 -17.22
N GLU A 30 -16.49 18.60 -18.22
CA GLU A 30 -15.81 18.78 -19.49
C GLU A 30 -14.93 20.03 -19.46
N ILE A 31 -13.61 19.83 -19.55
CA ILE A 31 -12.63 20.93 -19.50
C ILE A 31 -12.25 21.43 -20.90
N LEU A 32 -12.41 20.59 -21.92
CA LEU A 32 -12.23 20.88 -23.34
C LEU A 32 -13.22 20.01 -24.14
N PRO A 33 -13.60 20.39 -25.37
CA PRO A 33 -14.48 19.59 -26.21
C PRO A 33 -14.05 18.11 -26.31
N GLY A 34 -14.91 17.20 -25.85
CA GLY A 34 -14.67 15.76 -25.80
C GLY A 34 -13.69 15.31 -24.70
N LYS A 35 -13.26 16.19 -23.80
CA LYS A 35 -12.30 15.89 -22.72
C LYS A 35 -12.95 16.12 -21.36
N LYS A 36 -13.52 15.03 -20.83
CA LYS A 36 -14.06 14.98 -19.48
C LYS A 36 -13.00 14.54 -18.48
N ILE A 37 -13.02 15.14 -17.29
CA ILE A 37 -12.20 14.68 -16.17
C ILE A 37 -12.93 13.61 -15.36
N ARG A 38 -12.15 12.83 -14.62
CA ARG A 38 -12.65 11.99 -13.53
C ARG A 38 -12.19 12.58 -12.22
N VAL A 39 -13.11 12.68 -11.26
CA VAL A 39 -12.79 13.11 -9.90
C VAL A 39 -13.22 12.01 -8.96
N LEU A 40 -12.27 11.45 -8.22
CA LEU A 40 -12.46 10.28 -7.37
C LEU A 40 -11.86 10.56 -5.99
N ALA A 41 -12.44 9.94 -4.96
CA ALA A 41 -11.85 9.98 -3.63
C ALA A 41 -10.46 9.32 -3.67
N SER A 42 -9.45 10.06 -3.19
CA SER A 42 -8.11 9.50 -3.05
C SER A 42 -8.08 8.58 -1.84
N VAL A 43 -7.67 7.32 -2.04
CA VAL A 43 -7.50 6.36 -0.96
C VAL A 43 -6.14 6.56 -0.33
N ASN A 44 -6.12 6.91 0.95
CA ASN A 44 -4.89 7.02 1.73
C ASN A 44 -4.40 5.61 2.12
N ASN A 45 -3.82 4.88 1.15
CA ASN A 45 -3.38 3.52 1.40
C ASN A 45 -2.04 3.53 2.15
N CYS A 46 -2.07 3.22 3.44
CA CYS A 46 -0.89 3.15 4.29
C CYS A 46 -0.37 1.73 4.47
N LYS A 47 -0.91 0.74 3.75
CA LYS A 47 -0.60 -0.67 3.95
C LYS A 47 -0.01 -1.29 2.69
N LEU A 48 1.07 -2.05 2.86
CA LEU A 48 1.66 -2.86 1.79
C LEU A 48 1.45 -4.34 2.06
N TYR A 49 1.08 -5.06 1.01
CA TYR A 49 1.11 -6.51 0.96
C TYR A 49 2.51 -6.99 0.59
N VAL A 50 3.00 -8.00 1.30
CA VAL A 50 4.28 -8.68 1.05
C VAL A 50 4.03 -10.19 1.03
N GLY A 51 4.09 -10.81 -0.15
CA GLY A 51 3.85 -12.24 -0.29
C GLY A 51 3.76 -12.69 -1.76
N PRO A 52 3.58 -13.99 -2.02
CA PRO A 52 3.58 -15.08 -1.04
C PRO A 52 4.94 -15.25 -0.37
N LEU A 53 4.94 -15.51 0.94
CA LEU A 53 6.11 -15.78 1.75
C LEU A 53 6.42 -17.28 1.73
N PRO A 54 7.70 -17.68 1.68
CA PRO A 54 8.09 -19.08 1.74
C PRO A 54 7.65 -19.75 3.05
N TRP A 55 7.18 -20.99 2.96
CA TRP A 55 6.62 -21.75 4.09
C TRP A 55 7.59 -21.95 5.27
N HIS A 56 8.89 -22.05 4.98
CA HIS A 56 9.95 -22.32 5.97
C HIS A 56 10.41 -21.07 6.74
N ILE A 57 10.07 -19.85 6.28
CA ILE A 57 10.49 -18.63 6.97
C ILE A 57 9.59 -18.42 8.18
N THR A 58 10.18 -18.16 9.35
CA THR A 58 9.44 -17.88 10.59
C THR A 58 8.84 -16.48 10.59
N SER A 59 7.80 -16.26 11.41
CA SER A 59 7.19 -14.93 11.53
C SER A 59 8.19 -13.90 12.06
N GLU A 60 9.07 -14.30 12.97
CA GLU A 60 10.12 -13.45 13.55
C GLU A 60 11.12 -12.97 12.50
N GLU A 61 11.54 -13.86 11.58
CA GLU A 61 12.47 -13.49 10.52
C GLU A 61 11.82 -12.53 9.52
N VAL A 62 10.54 -12.75 9.17
CA VAL A 62 9.77 -11.81 8.32
C VAL A 62 9.71 -10.42 8.95
N VAL A 63 9.35 -10.33 10.23
CA VAL A 63 9.34 -9.06 10.97
C VAL A 63 10.73 -8.41 10.91
N ARG A 64 11.79 -9.16 11.23
CA ARG A 64 13.17 -8.62 11.26
C ARG A 64 13.58 -8.05 9.92
N VAL A 65 13.37 -8.79 8.83
CA VAL A 65 13.70 -8.36 7.46
C VAL A 65 12.95 -7.09 7.07
N ILE A 66 11.65 -7.01 7.37
CA ILE A 66 10.82 -5.86 7.02
C ILE A 66 11.29 -4.59 7.76
N TYR A 67 11.52 -4.69 9.07
CA TYR A 67 11.99 -3.57 9.87
C TYR A 67 13.44 -3.15 9.54
N ALA A 68 14.27 -4.07 9.06
CA ALA A 68 15.60 -3.72 8.53
C ALA A 68 15.54 -3.00 7.18
N SER A 69 14.47 -3.20 6.41
CA SER A 69 14.35 -2.73 5.03
C SER A 69 13.55 -1.44 4.86
N ALA A 70 12.68 -1.10 5.82
CA ALA A 70 11.83 0.07 5.78
C ALA A 70 11.71 0.75 7.14
N TRP A 71 11.38 2.05 7.11
CA TRP A 71 11.32 2.94 8.28
C TRP A 71 9.88 3.43 8.45
N ASP A 72 9.56 3.98 9.63
CA ASP A 72 8.22 4.49 9.96
C ASP A 72 7.07 3.48 9.79
N ILE A 73 7.40 2.21 10.04
CA ILE A 73 6.41 1.15 10.16
C ILE A 73 5.65 1.37 11.47
N GLU A 74 4.32 1.31 11.39
CA GLU A 74 3.44 1.35 12.55
C GLU A 74 3.39 -0.02 13.23
N PHE A 75 3.13 -1.08 12.46
CA PHE A 75 3.22 -2.49 12.85
C PHE A 75 3.26 -3.41 11.62
N VAL A 76 3.72 -4.65 11.83
CA VAL A 76 3.68 -5.72 10.82
C VAL A 76 2.69 -6.78 11.27
N SER A 77 1.79 -7.18 10.37
CA SER A 77 0.81 -8.25 10.56
C SER A 77 1.15 -9.43 9.67
N ILE A 78 1.36 -10.61 10.24
CA ILE A 78 1.71 -11.82 9.49
C ILE A 78 0.54 -12.79 9.49
N TYR A 79 0.29 -13.36 8.31
CA TYR A 79 -0.78 -14.29 8.01
C TYR A 79 -0.21 -15.65 7.66
N ARG A 80 -0.71 -16.66 8.35
CA ARG A 80 -0.40 -18.07 8.12
C ARG A 80 -1.70 -18.80 7.90
N PHE A 81 -1.84 -19.48 6.77
CA PHE A 81 -2.98 -20.38 6.59
C PHE A 81 -2.79 -21.65 7.42
N LEU A 82 -3.91 -22.25 7.85
CA LEU A 82 -3.96 -23.47 8.65
C LEU A 82 -3.27 -24.67 7.97
N ASN A 83 -3.21 -24.67 6.65
CA ASN A 83 -2.58 -25.71 5.83
C ASN A 83 -1.07 -25.44 5.55
N HIS A 84 -0.46 -24.46 6.23
CA HIS A 84 0.94 -24.04 6.05
C HIS A 84 1.32 -23.57 4.63
N ASN A 85 0.37 -23.45 3.69
CA ASN A 85 0.61 -22.96 2.34
C ASN A 85 0.35 -21.45 2.24
N ALA A 86 1.24 -20.74 1.54
CA ALA A 86 1.21 -19.30 1.22
C ALA A 86 1.03 -18.33 2.39
N ALA A 87 2.06 -18.09 3.20
CA ALA A 87 2.01 -17.01 4.20
C ALA A 87 2.11 -15.63 3.53
N TYR A 88 1.57 -14.56 4.10
CA TYR A 88 1.83 -13.19 3.63
C TYR A 88 1.94 -12.23 4.81
N ALA A 89 2.50 -11.05 4.56
CA ALA A 89 2.59 -9.98 5.55
C ALA A 89 1.90 -8.71 5.04
N ILE A 90 1.25 -8.02 5.95
CA ILE A 90 0.78 -6.66 5.75
C ILE A 90 1.64 -5.73 6.60
N VAL A 91 2.26 -4.75 5.96
CA VAL A 91 3.09 -3.73 6.59
C VAL A 91 2.31 -2.43 6.65
N SER A 92 1.92 -2.02 7.86
CA SER A 92 1.23 -0.75 8.11
C SER A 92 2.26 0.34 8.34
N PHE A 93 2.11 1.48 7.67
CA PHE A 93 2.98 2.65 7.82
C PHE A 93 2.23 3.82 8.42
N LYS A 94 2.96 4.71 9.12
CA LYS A 94 2.38 5.92 9.72
C LYS A 94 1.80 6.91 8.69
N SER A 95 2.22 6.81 7.42
CA SER A 95 1.72 7.67 6.35
C SER A 95 1.80 7.00 4.98
N HIS A 96 0.92 7.38 4.06
CA HIS A 96 0.95 6.90 2.68
C HIS A 96 2.21 7.32 1.93
N ARG A 97 2.76 8.50 2.24
CA ARG A 97 4.07 8.92 1.71
C ARG A 97 5.14 7.89 2.07
N ASN A 98 5.18 7.45 3.32
CA ASN A 98 6.14 6.46 3.78
C ASN A 98 5.90 5.08 3.15
N ALA A 99 4.64 4.65 3.06
CA ALA A 99 4.29 3.41 2.35
C ALA A 99 4.70 3.44 0.88
N ALA A 100 4.45 4.55 0.16
CA ALA A 100 4.83 4.69 -1.25
C ALA A 100 6.35 4.69 -1.44
N LEU A 101 7.10 5.30 -0.53
CA LEU A 101 8.56 5.25 -0.52
C LEU A 101 9.08 3.83 -0.21
N ALA A 102 8.49 3.16 0.77
CA ALA A 102 8.83 1.79 1.13
C ALA A 102 8.57 0.84 -0.04
N ARG A 103 7.43 0.93 -0.74
CA ARG A 103 7.11 0.12 -1.92
C ARG A 103 8.16 0.24 -3.04
N ARG A 104 8.76 1.43 -3.20
CA ARG A 104 9.85 1.64 -4.18
C ARG A 104 11.19 1.03 -3.74
N LYS A 105 11.43 0.91 -2.43
CA LYS A 105 12.68 0.42 -1.84
C LYS A 105 12.66 -1.09 -1.58
N LEU A 106 11.53 -1.61 -1.10
CA LEU A 106 11.25 -3.01 -0.82
C LEU A 106 11.15 -3.76 -2.15
N ARG A 107 12.29 -4.22 -2.66
CA ARG A 107 12.34 -5.07 -3.85
C ARG A 107 12.30 -6.55 -3.43
N PRO A 108 11.44 -7.36 -4.06
CA PRO A 108 11.37 -8.82 -3.90
C PRO A 108 12.73 -9.50 -3.71
N GLU A 109 13.63 -9.25 -4.64
CA GLU A 109 14.98 -9.82 -4.78
C GLU A 109 15.89 -9.57 -3.55
N ARG A 110 15.54 -8.59 -2.70
CA ARG A 110 16.35 -8.16 -1.56
C ARG A 110 15.78 -8.57 -0.21
N LEU A 111 14.50 -8.99 -0.17
CA LEU A 111 13.82 -9.27 1.09
C LEU A 111 14.04 -10.71 1.54
N PHE A 112 13.72 -11.64 0.65
CA PHE A 112 13.92 -13.06 0.87
C PHE A 112 14.74 -13.57 -0.30
N LYS A 113 15.65 -14.53 -0.09
CA LYS A 113 16.43 -15.16 -1.18
C LYS A 113 15.55 -16.05 -2.08
N CYS A 114 14.33 -15.58 -2.38
CA CYS A 114 13.27 -16.27 -3.10
C CYS A 114 12.58 -15.23 -3.99
N ASN A 115 12.60 -15.45 -5.30
CA ASN A 115 12.11 -14.51 -6.32
C ASN A 115 10.58 -14.41 -6.41
N GLU A 116 9.84 -15.12 -5.55
CA GLU A 116 8.38 -15.22 -5.62
C GLU A 116 7.65 -14.22 -4.70
N VAL A 117 8.37 -13.45 -3.88
CA VAL A 117 7.74 -12.51 -2.95
C VAL A 117 7.44 -11.18 -3.62
N HIS A 118 6.18 -10.78 -3.74
CA HIS A 118 5.78 -9.50 -4.31
C HIS A 118 5.47 -8.45 -3.24
N VAL A 119 5.66 -7.17 -3.58
CA VAL A 119 5.31 -6.03 -2.72
C VAL A 119 4.27 -5.17 -3.42
N GLU A 120 3.05 -5.19 -2.93
CA GLU A 120 1.90 -4.54 -3.56
C GLU A 120 1.14 -3.65 -2.57
N TRP A 121 0.24 -2.81 -3.07
CA TRP A 121 -0.68 -2.09 -2.21
C TRP A 121 -1.67 -3.08 -1.60
N ALA A 122 -1.88 -3.03 -0.29
CA ALA A 122 -2.87 -3.89 0.34
C ALA A 122 -4.29 -3.45 -0.05
N HIS A 123 -5.20 -4.42 -0.20
CA HIS A 123 -6.62 -4.12 -0.34
C HIS A 123 -7.15 -3.45 0.93
N VAL A 124 -7.95 -2.38 0.77
CA VAL A 124 -8.48 -1.58 1.89
C VAL A 124 -9.42 -2.41 2.77
N ASP A 125 -10.15 -3.33 2.16
CA ASP A 125 -11.18 -4.16 2.80
C ASP A 125 -10.62 -5.43 3.46
N TRP A 126 -9.29 -5.55 3.57
CA TRP A 126 -8.68 -6.74 4.16
C TRP A 126 -8.82 -6.71 5.69
N ASP A 127 -9.79 -7.47 6.22
CA ASP A 127 -9.93 -7.80 7.65
C ASP A 127 -9.78 -9.32 7.90
N PRO A 128 -8.55 -9.80 8.00
CA PRO A 128 -8.26 -11.23 8.14
C PRO A 128 -8.25 -11.71 9.60
N SER A 129 -8.89 -12.86 9.84
CA SER A 129 -8.78 -13.64 11.08
C SER A 129 -7.44 -14.41 11.11
N ASN A 130 -6.77 -14.47 12.28
CA ASN A 130 -5.46 -15.11 12.52
C ASN A 130 -4.23 -14.24 12.18
N VAL A 131 -4.18 -13.05 12.77
CA VAL A 131 -3.07 -12.10 12.66
C VAL A 131 -2.09 -12.30 13.82
N VAL A 132 -0.80 -12.42 13.53
CA VAL A 132 0.25 -12.11 14.52
C VAL A 132 0.75 -10.69 14.23
N SER A 133 0.49 -9.76 15.14
CA SER A 133 0.96 -8.37 15.02
C SER A 133 2.11 -8.12 15.98
N ARG A 134 3.16 -7.44 15.49
CA ARG A 134 4.30 -7.04 16.32
C ARG A 134 4.76 -5.64 15.97
N LYS A 135 5.00 -4.85 17.02
CA LYS A 135 5.66 -3.55 16.96
C LYS A 135 7.05 -3.72 17.58
N LEU A 136 8.11 -3.47 16.82
CA LEU A 136 9.45 -3.37 17.42
C LEU A 136 9.55 -1.99 18.07
N SER A 137 9.71 -1.99 19.40
CA SER A 137 9.95 -0.81 20.24
C SER A 137 11.38 -0.31 20.11
#